data_AF-A0A6V7EPH9-F1
#
_entry.id   AF-A0A6V7EPH9-F1
#
_cell.length_a   1.000
_cell.length_b   1.000
_cell.length_c   1.000
_cell.angle_alpha   90.00
_cell.angle_beta   90.00
_cell.angle_gamma   90.00
#
_symmetry.space_group_name_H-M   'P 1'
#
loop_
_entity.id
_entity.type
_entity.pdbx_description
1 polymer ?
#
loop_
_entity_poly.entity_id
_entity_poly.type
_entity_poly.pdbx_seq_one_letter_code
_entity_poly.pdbx_strand_id
1 'polypeptide(L)' 'MANGITLSDGRMINADYIVLVTSLVRNGANSGFRIDLSNSQQVIVSGDESAAAQDYYKVCQAIGVGRSVSNL' A
#
# COMPACT_ATOMS: atom_id res chain seq x y z
N MET A 1 12.21 12.60 12.11
CA MET A 1 11.80 11.18 12.12
C MET A 1 10.86 10.99 10.95
N ALA A 2 11.20 10.13 9.99
CA ALA A 2 10.33 9.88 8.85
C ALA A 2 9.12 9.08 9.36
N ASN A 3 8.01 9.76 9.64
CA ASN A 3 6.79 9.14 10.17
C ASN A 3 6.00 8.50 9.03
N GLY A 4 6.56 7.51 8.31
CA GLY A 4 5.86 6.88 7.19
C GLY A 4 6.64 5.75 6.51
N ILE A 5 6.03 5.15 5.49
CA ILE A 5 6.57 4.02 4.72
C ILE A 5 7.23 4.56 3.46
N THR A 6 8.51 4.23 3.26
CA THR A 6 9.20 4.50 1.99
C THR A 6 8.99 3.32 1.05
N LEU A 7 8.41 3.61 -0.12
CA LEU A 7 8.21 2.68 -1.21
C LEU A 7 9.51 2.52 -2.00
N SER A 8 9.60 1.43 -2.76
CA SER A 8 10.76 1.09 -3.58
C SER A 8 10.99 2.07 -4.73
N ASP A 9 9.94 2.78 -5.16
CA ASP A 9 10.02 3.90 -6.13
C ASP A 9 10.50 5.23 -5.49
N GLY A 10 10.85 5.24 -4.20
CA GLY A 10 11.30 6.44 -3.48
C GLY A 10 10.18 7.37 -3.00
N ARG A 11 8.92 7.07 -3.34
CA ARG A 11 7.75 7.75 -2.77
C ARG A 11 7.55 7.36 -1.30
N MET A 12 7.01 8.26 -0.50
CA MET A 12 6.73 8.03 0.92
C MET A 12 5.23 8.13 1.19
N ILE A 13 4.68 7.11 1.85
CA ILE A 13 3.32 7.14 2.41
C ILE A 13 3.44 7.62 3.86
N ASN A 14 2.91 8.79 4.17
CA ASN A 14 2.92 9.34 5.53
C ASN A 14 2.02 8.49 6.45
N ALA A 15 2.44 8.28 7.69
CA ALA A 15 1.74 7.51 8.71
C ALA A 15 0.33 8.03 9.00
N ASP A 16 0.08 9.32 8.79
CA ASP A 16 -1.27 9.89 8.89
C ASP A 16 -2.22 9.31 7.84
N TYR A 17 -1.71 8.94 6.66
CA TYR A 17 -2.51 8.24 5.65
C TYR A 17 -2.71 6.76 5.98
N ILE A 18 -1.78 6.13 6.71
CA ILE A 18 -1.85 4.71 7.09
C ILE A 18 -3.09 4.47 7.97
N VAL A 19 -3.38 5.37 8.91
CA VAL A 19 -4.57 5.26 9.78
C VAL A 19 -5.89 5.48 9.02
N LEU A 20 -5.84 6.10 7.84
CA LEU A 20 -7.00 6.31 6.99
C LEU A 20 -7.24 5.16 6.02
N VAL A 21 -6.36 4.16 5.94
CA VAL A 21 -6.49 3.05 4.99
C VAL A 21 -7.71 2.19 5.34
N THR A 22 -8.61 2.04 4.38
CA THR A 22 -9.81 1.20 4.49
C THR A 22 -9.68 -0.09 3.67
N SER A 23 -8.93 -0.07 2.58
CA SER A 23 -8.68 -1.26 1.77
C SER A 23 -7.31 -1.21 1.09
N LEU A 24 -6.73 -2.39 0.87
CA LEU A 24 -5.46 -2.56 0.18
C LEU A 24 -5.53 -3.76 -0.77
N VAL A 25 -5.56 -3.48 -2.08
CA VAL A 25 -5.80 -4.49 -3.11
C VAL A 25 -4.59 -4.58 -4.03
N ARG A 26 -4.07 -5.79 -4.27
CA ARG A 26 -3.04 -6.01 -5.27
C ARG A 26 -3.68 -5.91 -6.66
N ASN A 27 -3.10 -5.10 -7.54
CA ASN A 27 -3.59 -4.99 -8.90
C ASN A 27 -2.88 -6.03 -9.76
N GLY A 28 -3.57 -7.13 -10.08
CA GLY A 28 -3.00 -8.22 -10.88
C GLY A 28 -2.75 -7.86 -12.36
N ALA A 29 -3.40 -6.81 -12.87
CA ALA A 29 -3.29 -6.40 -14.27
C ALA A 29 -2.15 -5.38 -14.54
N ASN A 30 -1.73 -4.65 -13.50
CA ASN A 30 -0.62 -3.70 -13.56
C ASN A 30 0.22 -3.95 -12.32
N SER A 31 1.35 -4.64 -12.46
CA SER A 31 2.32 -4.92 -11.39
C SER A 31 2.37 -3.81 -10.33
N GLY A 32 1.62 -3.99 -9.25
CA GLY A 32 1.23 -2.85 -8.43
C GLY A 32 0.13 -3.16 -7.42
N PHE A 33 -0.27 -2.13 -6.67
CA PHE A 33 -1.34 -2.20 -5.70
C PHE A 33 -2.04 -0.86 -5.53
N ARG A 34 -3.26 -0.93 -5.00
CA ARG A 34 -4.11 0.22 -4.71
C ARG A 34 -4.43 0.26 -3.23
N ILE A 35 -4.35 1.46 -2.68
CA ILE A 35 -4.75 1.79 -1.32
C ILE A 35 -5.99 2.67 -1.41
N ASP A 36 -7.08 2.25 -0.78
CA ASP A 36 -8.26 3.07 -0.59
C ASP A 36 -8.24 3.67 0.81
N LEU A 37 -8.58 4.96 0.90
CA LEU A 37 -8.58 5.74 2.12
C LEU A 37 -10.03 6.11 2.49
N SER A 38 -10.30 6.29 3.79
CA SER A 38 -11.62 6.62 4.34
C SER A 38 -12.17 7.97 3.86
N ASN A 39 -11.31 8.86 3.39
CA ASN A 39 -11.67 10.14 2.79
C ASN A 39 -11.93 10.06 1.28
N SER A 40 -12.20 8.86 0.75
CA SER A 40 -12.41 8.58 -0.68
C SER A 40 -11.21 8.89 -1.58
N GLN A 41 -10.03 9.13 -1.01
CA GLN A 41 -8.79 9.20 -1.78
C GLN A 41 -8.28 7.80 -2.12
N GLN A 42 -7.60 7.69 -3.25
CA GLN A 42 -7.01 6.46 -3.74
C GLN A 42 -5.54 6.69 -4.05
N VAL A 43 -4.68 5.80 -3.59
CA VAL A 43 -3.26 5.79 -3.91
C VAL A 43 -2.97 4.57 -4.75
N ILE A 44 -2.48 4.79 -5.96
CA ILE A 44 -2.07 3.72 -6.86
C ILE A 44 -0.55 3.69 -6.87
N VAL A 45 0.00 2.54 -6.49
CA VAL A 45 1.42 2.25 -6.57
C VAL A 45 1.62 1.27 -7.71
N SER A 46 2.29 1.73 -8.76
CA SER A 46 2.66 0.93 -9.93
C SER A 46 4.17 0.82 -9.97
N GLY A 47 4.69 -0.36 -10.28
CA GLY A 47 6.13 -0.60 -10.33
C GLY A 47 6.47 -1.99 -10.82
N ASP A 48 7.74 -2.36 -10.70
CA ASP A 48 8.17 -3.72 -11.00
C ASP A 48 7.46 -4.72 -10.06
N GLU A 49 7.02 -5.88 -10.56
CA GLU A 49 6.15 -6.79 -9.81
C GLU A 49 6.76 -7.23 -8.47
N SER A 50 8.08 -7.44 -8.47
CA SER A 50 8.84 -7.80 -7.27
C SER A 50 8.89 -6.66 -6.24
N ALA A 51 9.10 -5.43 -6.71
CA ALA A 51 9.15 -4.24 -5.86
C ALA A 51 7.77 -3.90 -5.30
N ALA A 52 6.74 -3.97 -6.14
CA ALA A 52 5.34 -3.76 -5.76
C ALA A 52 4.87 -4.78 -4.72
N ALA A 53 5.28 -6.05 -4.83
CA ALA A 53 4.96 -7.07 -3.83
C ALA A 53 5.60 -6.75 -2.48
N GLN A 54 6.89 -6.36 -2.44
CA GLN A 54 7.55 -5.98 -1.18
C GLN A 54 6.91 -4.75 -0.55
N ASP A 55 6.61 -3.73 -1.35
CA ASP A 55 5.96 -2.51 -0.89
C ASP A 55 4.55 -2.77 -0.36
N TYR A 56 3.79 -3.63 -1.04
CA TYR A 56 2.48 -4.09 -0.57
C TYR A 56 2.59 -4.73 0.83
N TYR A 57 3.57 -5.61 1.05
CA TYR A 57 3.78 -6.23 2.36
C TYR A 57 4.15 -5.21 3.45
N LYS A 58 5.00 -4.22 3.13
CA LYS A 58 5.33 -3.13 4.07
C LYS A 58 4.08 -2.34 4.46
N VAL A 59 3.24 -2.00 3.48
CA VAL A 59 1.98 -1.30 3.70
C VAL A 59 1.04 -2.14 4.56
N CYS A 60 0.84 -3.43 4.24
CA CYS A 60 0.07 -4.37 5.06
C CYS A 60 0.50 -4.40 6.53
N GLN A 61 1.81 -4.48 6.79
CA GLN A 61 2.34 -4.52 8.15
C GLN A 61 2.05 -3.22 8.90
N ALA A 62 2.20 -2.09 8.24
CA ALA A 62 2.01 -0.79 8.85
C ALA A 62 0.55 -0.46 9.15
N ILE A 63 -0.39 -0.89 8.30
CA ILE A 63 -1.83 -0.72 8.53
C ILE A 63 -2.39 -1.71 9.57
N GLY A 64 -1.57 -2.63 10.08
CA GLY A 64 -2.02 -3.65 11.04
C GLY A 64 -2.99 -4.67 10.45
N VAL A 65 -3.13 -4.72 9.12
CA VAL A 65 -3.88 -5.77 8.42
C VAL A 65 -3.04 -7.04 8.47
N GLY A 66 -3.18 -7.76 9.58
CA GLY A 66 -2.73 -9.13 9.69
C GLY A 66 -3.46 -9.97 8.65
N ARG A 67 -2.79 -10.26 7.53
CA ARG A 67 -3.06 -11.40 6.64
C ARG A 67 -4.42 -11.50 5.92
N SER A 68 -5.25 -10.47 5.86
CA SER A 68 -6.43 -10.51 4.98
C SER A 68 -6.09 -10.02 3.57
N VAL A 69 -5.16 -10.72 2.89
CA VAL A 69 -5.03 -10.65 1.44
C VAL A 69 -6.17 -11.45 0.84
N SER A 70 -7.35 -10.83 0.69
CA SER A 70 -8.41 -11.43 -0.12
C SER A 70 -7.94 -11.43 -1.56
N ASN A 71 -7.44 -12.60 -1.99
CA ASN A 71 -7.09 -12.91 -3.36
C ASN A 71 -8.41 -13.03 -4.14
N LEU A 72 -8.78 -11.98 -4.86
CA LEU A 72 -9.82 -12.01 -5.89
C LEU A 72 -9.14 -12.21 -7.24
#